data_AF-A0AAW0GZ83-F1
#
_entry.id   AF-A0AAW0GZ83-F1
#
_cell.length_a   1.000
_cell.length_b   1.000
_cell.length_c   1.000
_cell.angle_alpha   90.00
_cell.angle_beta   90.00
_cell.angle_gamma   90.00
#
_symmetry.space_group_name_H-M   'P 1'
#
loop_
_entity.id
_entity.type
_entity.pdbx_description
1 polymer ?
#
loop_
_entity_poly.entity_id
_entity_poly.type
_entity_poly.pdbx_seq_one_letter_code
_entity_poly.pdbx_strand_id
1 'polypeptide(L)'
;MSKQIWLDCDPGHDDATAIMLAIHCNNVSLLGVSTVHGNSSAYNTELNAARCLEAFGADPSIKVYPGAVKPLLRTTRHDPEIHGADGLGWCRRFTFR
;
A
#
# COMPACT_ATOMS: atom_id res chain seq x y z
N MET A 1 -10.09 -23.84 2.32
CA MET A 1 -10.72 -22.78 1.52
C MET A 1 -9.85 -21.53 1.62
N SER A 2 -9.73 -20.77 0.53
CA SER A 2 -9.01 -19.49 0.55
C SER A 2 -9.88 -18.39 1.17
N LYS A 3 -9.29 -17.54 2.01
CA LYS A 3 -9.96 -16.39 2.64
C LYS A 3 -9.90 -15.20 1.69
N GLN A 4 -11.06 -14.70 1.31
CA GLN A 4 -11.16 -13.48 0.51
C GLN A 4 -10.89 -12.26 1.39
N ILE A 5 -10.00 -11.38 0.96
CA ILE A 5 -9.64 -10.18 1.70
C ILE A 5 -9.65 -8.95 0.80
N TRP A 6 -10.06 -7.83 1.39
CA TRP A 6 -9.82 -6.50 0.88
C TRP A 6 -8.79 -5.85 1.81
N LEU A 7 -7.72 -5.29 1.24
CA LEU A 7 -6.67 -4.67 2.03
C LEU A 7 -6.80 -3.15 1.97
N ASP A 8 -7.09 -2.52 3.11
CA ASP A 8 -7.06 -1.07 3.26
C ASP A 8 -5.80 -0.69 4.06
N CYS A 9 -4.91 0.09 3.45
CA CYS A 9 -3.60 0.38 4.04
C CYS A 9 -3.03 1.74 3.60
N ASP A 10 -2.03 2.25 4.31
CA ASP A 10 -1.31 3.50 4.02
C ASP A 10 0.19 3.21 3.80
N PRO A 11 0.59 2.61 2.66
CA PRO A 11 1.84 1.86 2.55
C PRO A 11 3.09 2.47 3.17
N GLY A 12 3.45 1.90 4.33
CA GLY A 12 4.76 1.86 4.96
C GLY A 12 5.50 0.53 4.72
N HIS A 13 6.57 0.29 5.47
CA HIS A 13 7.42 -0.91 5.32
C HIS A 13 6.68 -2.21 5.67
N ASP A 14 5.88 -2.17 6.73
CA ASP A 14 5.04 -3.25 7.22
C ASP A 14 3.85 -3.52 6.29
N ASP A 15 3.20 -2.48 5.77
CA ASP A 15 2.14 -2.62 4.76
C ASP A 15 2.65 -3.26 3.46
N ALA A 16 3.84 -2.87 2.98
CA ALA A 16 4.45 -3.49 1.82
C ALA A 16 4.67 -5.00 2.05
N THR A 17 5.05 -5.39 3.26
CA THR A 17 5.17 -6.79 3.65
C THR A 17 3.80 -7.48 3.69
N ALA A 18 2.76 -6.81 4.18
CA ALA A 18 1.39 -7.32 4.19
C ALA A 18 0.85 -7.52 2.75
N ILE A 19 1.10 -6.59 1.83
CA ILE A 19 0.76 -6.71 0.41
C ILE A 19 1.46 -7.93 -0.21
N MET A 20 2.77 -8.09 0.01
CA MET A 20 3.53 -9.24 -0.49
C MET A 20 2.95 -10.57 0.04
N LEU A 21 2.63 -10.64 1.33
CA LEU A 21 2.02 -11.82 1.93
C LEU A 21 0.62 -12.08 1.35
N ALA A 22 -0.19 -11.04 1.16
CA ALA A 22 -1.53 -11.17 0.60
C ALA A 22 -1.52 -11.73 -0.84
N ILE A 23 -0.50 -11.39 -1.62
CA ILE A 23 -0.32 -11.89 -3.00
C ILE A 23 0.11 -13.37 -3.01
N HIS A 24 1.01 -13.78 -2.11
CA HIS A 24 1.66 -15.09 -2.20
C HIS A 24 1.15 -16.15 -1.20
N CYS A 25 0.30 -15.80 -0.24
CA CYS A 25 -0.27 -16.78 0.68
C CYS A 25 -1.37 -17.62 0.00
N ASN A 26 -1.14 -18.93 -0.12
CA ASN A 26 -2.06 -19.87 -0.79
C ASN A 26 -3.46 -19.97 -0.14
N ASN A 27 -3.61 -19.52 1.10
CA ASN A 27 -4.88 -19.50 1.83
C ASN A 27 -5.57 -18.13 1.81
N VAL A 28 -5.07 -17.19 1.02
CA VAL A 28 -5.59 -15.83 0.86
C VAL A 28 -5.96 -15.57 -0.60
N SER A 29 -7.04 -14.84 -0.82
CA SER A 29 -7.47 -14.34 -2.11
C SER A 29 -7.65 -12.84 -1.97
N LEU A 30 -6.64 -12.08 -2.39
CA LEU A 30 -6.69 -10.63 -2.41
C LEU A 30 -7.66 -10.17 -3.51
N LEU A 31 -8.66 -9.37 -3.15
CA LEU A 31 -9.66 -8.86 -4.09
C LEU A 31 -9.30 -7.49 -4.65
N GLY A 32 -8.52 -6.71 -3.90
CA GLY A 32 -8.21 -5.32 -4.20
C GLY A 32 -7.50 -4.67 -3.02
N VAL A 33 -6.88 -3.52 -3.29
CA VAL A 33 -6.21 -2.70 -2.28
C VAL A 33 -6.82 -1.31 -2.30
N SER A 34 -7.31 -0.80 -1.18
CA SER A 34 -7.59 0.63 -1.00
C SER A 34 -6.46 1.30 -0.24
N THR A 35 -6.25 2.58 -0.54
CA THR A 35 -5.22 3.38 0.15
C THR A 35 -5.81 4.58 0.87
N VAL A 36 -5.21 4.96 1.99
CA VAL A 36 -5.61 6.12 2.78
C VAL A 36 -4.39 6.95 3.15
N HIS A 37 -4.60 8.22 3.47
CA HIS A 37 -3.54 9.03 4.07
C HIS A 37 -3.12 8.45 5.44
N GLY A 38 -1.84 8.61 5.80
CA GLY A 38 -1.32 8.18 7.10
C GLY A 38 0.20 8.32 7.13
N ASN A 39 0.93 7.20 7.02
CA ASN A 39 2.39 7.12 6.97
C ASN A 39 3.02 8.14 5.99
N SER A 40 2.34 8.41 4.88
CA SER A 40 2.66 9.50 3.96
C SER A 40 1.42 10.18 3.40
N SER A 41 1.62 11.11 2.46
CA SER A 41 0.53 11.74 1.72
C SER A 41 -0.28 10.68 0.96
N ALA A 42 -1.58 10.93 0.78
CA ALA A 42 -2.48 9.99 0.08
C ALA A 42 -1.99 9.63 -1.34
N TYR A 43 -1.34 10.59 -2.01
CA TYR A 43 -0.70 10.37 -3.30
C TYR A 43 0.47 9.38 -3.21
N ASN A 44 1.32 9.53 -2.19
CA ASN A 44 2.46 8.63 -2.00
C ASN A 44 1.99 7.23 -1.61
N THR A 45 0.99 7.11 -0.73
CA THR A 45 0.44 5.81 -0.30
C THR A 45 -0.21 5.08 -1.48
N GLU A 46 -0.95 5.77 -2.33
CA GLU A 46 -1.48 5.23 -3.60
C GLU A 46 -0.36 4.71 -4.49
N LEU A 47 0.64 5.56 -4.77
CA LEU A 47 1.75 5.22 -5.65
C LEU A 47 2.59 4.05 -5.11
N ASN A 48 2.81 4.00 -3.80
CA ASN A 48 3.55 2.95 -3.12
C ASN A 48 2.80 1.61 -3.17
N ALA A 49 1.48 1.60 -2.96
CA ALA A 49 0.67 0.39 -3.14
C ALA A 49 0.78 -0.14 -4.57
N ALA A 50 0.64 0.75 -5.57
CA ALA A 50 0.72 0.36 -6.97
C ALA A 50 2.08 -0.23 -7.32
N ARG A 51 3.17 0.40 -6.85
CA ARG A 51 4.54 -0.12 -6.99
C ARG A 51 4.71 -1.48 -6.32
N CYS A 52 4.13 -1.69 -5.13
CA CYS A 52 4.20 -2.98 -4.45
C CYS A 52 3.48 -4.08 -5.24
N LEU A 53 2.26 -3.82 -5.75
CA LEU A 53 1.52 -4.78 -6.57
C LEU A 53 2.33 -5.17 -7.83
N GLU A 54 2.93 -4.19 -8.50
CA GLU A 54 3.80 -4.44 -9.66
C GLU A 54 5.05 -5.22 -9.26
N ALA A 55 5.76 -4.79 -8.21
CA ALA A 55 7.01 -5.38 -7.76
C ALA A 55 6.89 -6.84 -7.32
N PHE A 56 5.78 -7.16 -6.66
CA PHE A 56 5.51 -8.50 -6.15
C PHE A 56 4.76 -9.37 -7.15
N GLY A 57 4.52 -8.88 -8.38
CA GLY A 57 3.90 -9.66 -9.46
C GLY A 57 2.45 -10.04 -9.17
N ALA A 58 1.66 -9.10 -8.61
CA ALA A 58 0.24 -9.30 -8.40
C ALA A 58 -0.50 -9.60 -9.72
N ASP A 59 -1.61 -10.32 -9.63
CA ASP A 59 -2.50 -10.52 -10.77
C ASP A 59 -2.97 -9.16 -11.33
N PRO A 60 -2.92 -8.92 -12.65
CA PRO A 60 -3.29 -7.63 -13.24
C PRO A 60 -4.74 -7.17 -12.95
N SER A 61 -5.63 -8.08 -12.54
CA SER A 61 -7.00 -7.76 -12.12
C SER A 61 -7.06 -7.06 -10.75
N ILE A 62 -6.03 -7.21 -9.91
CA ILE A 62 -5.96 -6.54 -8.60
C ILE A 62 -5.54 -5.09 -8.81
N LYS A 63 -6.41 -4.17 -8.40
CA LYS A 63 -6.22 -2.72 -8.56
C LYS A 63 -6.06 -2.03 -7.21
N VAL A 64 -5.41 -0.87 -7.26
CA VAL A 64 -5.36 0.10 -6.16
C VAL A 64 -6.51 1.08 -6.31
N TYR A 65 -7.21 1.34 -5.21
CA TYR A 65 -8.32 2.28 -5.12
C TYR A 65 -7.97 3.40 -4.13
N PRO A 66 -7.69 4.62 -4.60
CA PRO A 66 -7.37 5.74 -3.71
C PRO A 66 -8.58 6.14 -2.85
N GLY A 67 -8.34 6.31 -1.55
CA GLY A 67 -9.35 6.63 -0.55
C GLY A 67 -9.20 8.03 0.03
N ALA A 68 -9.42 8.15 1.35
CA ALA A 68 -9.50 9.45 2.00
C ALA A 68 -8.12 10.15 2.08
N VAL A 69 -8.07 11.41 1.62
CA VAL A 69 -6.83 12.19 1.56
C VAL A 69 -6.43 12.88 2.87
N LYS A 70 -7.29 12.82 3.89
CA LYS A 70 -7.10 13.45 5.20
C LYS A 70 -7.98 12.77 6.27
N PRO A 71 -7.72 12.98 7.57
CA PRO A 71 -8.60 12.49 8.62
C PRO A 71 -9.97 13.16 8.55
N LEU A 72 -11.00 12.52 9.12
CA LEU A 72 -12.35 13.08 9.18
C LEU A 72 -12.43 14.39 9.98
N LEU A 73 -11.68 14.50 11.09
CA LEU A 73 -11.80 15.62 12.04
C LEU A 73 -10.45 16.25 12.44
N ARG A 74 -9.36 15.48 12.44
CA ARG A 74 -8.04 15.95 12.89
C ARG A 74 -7.27 16.60 11.77
N THR A 75 -6.28 17.42 12.14
CA THR A 75 -5.29 17.91 11.19
C THR A 75 -4.43 16.75 10.68
N THR A 76 -4.09 16.81 9.39
CA THR A 76 -3.23 15.84 8.74
C THR A 76 -1.85 15.83 9.41
N ARG A 77 -1.35 14.63 9.69
CA ARG A 77 0.01 14.39 10.17
C ARG A 77 0.59 13.21 9.38
N HIS A 78 1.91 13.22 9.22
CA HIS A 78 2.69 12.17 8.59
C HIS A 78 3.88 11.87 9.49
N ASP A 79 4.43 10.66 9.38
CA ASP A 79 5.55 10.20 10.21
C ASP A 79 6.82 9.96 9.36
N PRO A 80 7.40 11.02 8.77
CA PRO A 80 8.54 10.90 7.86
C PRO A 80 9.82 10.39 8.53
N GLU A 81 9.90 10.48 9.86
CA GLU A 81 11.03 9.97 10.65
C GLU A 81 11.07 8.43 10.67
N ILE A 82 9.91 7.78 10.48
CA ILE A 82 9.77 6.31 10.51
C ILE A 82 9.75 5.76 9.08
N HIS A 83 8.98 6.40 8.20
CA HIS A 83 8.67 5.89 6.86
C HIS A 83 9.39 6.62 5.72
N GLY A 84 10.21 7.63 6.04
CA GLY A 84 10.86 8.49 5.06
C GLY A 84 9.90 9.47 4.39
N ALA A 85 10.45 10.39 3.60
CA ALA A 85 9.71 11.51 3.02
C ALA A 85 8.56 11.11 2.07
N ASP A 86 8.61 9.89 1.52
CA ASP A 86 7.64 9.33 0.58
C ASP A 86 6.90 8.10 1.11
N GLY A 87 7.05 7.72 2.39
CA GLY A 87 6.35 6.58 2.99
C GLY A 87 7.07 5.23 2.87
N LEU A 88 8.02 5.09 1.93
CA LEU A 88 8.89 3.90 1.81
C LEU A 88 10.39 4.24 1.86
N GLY A 89 10.72 5.51 2.12
CA GLY A 89 12.06 6.04 2.33
C GLY A 89 13.06 5.70 1.23
N TRP A 90 13.89 4.69 1.48
CA TRP A 90 14.98 4.25 0.59
C TRP A 90 14.50 3.39 -0.58
N CYS A 91 13.24 2.95 -0.58
CA CYS A 91 12.65 2.15 -1.65
C CYS A 91 12.16 3.01 -2.83
N ARG A 92 12.98 3.99 -3.26
CA ARG A 92 12.59 4.96 -4.30
C ARG A 92 12.49 4.38 -5.71
N ARG A 93 13.01 3.18 -5.93
CA ARG A 93 13.14 2.57 -7.26
C ARG A 93 12.73 1.09 -7.23
N PHE A 94 11.43 0.85 -7.14
CA PHE A 94 10.84 -0.24 -7.92
C PHE A 94 10.64 0.26 -9.37
N THR A 95 11.72 0.70 -10.03
CA THR A 95 11.68 0.91 -11.48
C THR A 95 12.07 -0.43 -12.09
N PHE A 96 11.08 -1.26 -12.36
CA PHE A 96 11.27 -2.41 -13.25
C PHE A 96 11.42 -1.87 -14.66
N ARG A 97 12.50 -2.28 -15.31
CA ARG A 97 12.88 -1.88 -16.66
C ARG A 97 12.17 -2.74 -17.69
#